data_AF-A0A8B7E1S4-F1
#
_entry.id   AF-A0A8B7E1S4-F1
#
_cell.length_a   1.000
_cell.length_b   1.000
_cell.length_c   1.000
_cell.angle_alpha   90.00
_cell.angle_beta   90.00
_cell.angle_gamma   90.00
#
_symmetry.space_group_name_H-M   'P 1'
#
loop_
_entity.id
_entity.type
_entity.pdbx_description
1 polymer ?
#
loop_
_entity_poly.entity_id
_entity_poly.type
_entity_poly.pdbx_seq_one_letter_code
_entity_poly.pdbx_strand_id
1 'polypeptide(L)'
;MGLNIKETHSEKLAVKKLDEKYGFRNQGVFANQNINRGEVIFRCDPSVCDYNNPDLLKTKDEINEYFVKFPQCKEYIVRYTHMVDHDTYVLPKYWEELKLECICTLFNHSCQPNSALVENDHFIALRDILAGEELTCDYQTLETEASLDVGLNCKCGSDNCRGVLLYDLYRNDKWQSMFYDYCSPYVKDQIDNLKTRWFSSECYVKRFDGSQLGLVATNGIAKNTLVAIFSNGVRPELHYLRSSLIPNCVVIENKVFTAKEIRPGEEMTLDYTNVNNQFK
;
A
#
# COMPACT_ATOMS: atom_id res chain seq x y z
N MET A 1 -21.75 -4.56 21.37
CA MET A 1 -22.47 -4.58 20.08
C MET A 1 -21.69 -5.46 19.11
N GLY A 2 -22.32 -6.56 18.72
CA GLY A 2 -21.71 -7.65 17.95
C GLY A 2 -21.41 -7.25 16.51
N LEU A 3 -20.46 -7.97 15.91
CA LEU A 3 -20.24 -8.01 14.48
C LEU A 3 -21.58 -8.31 13.81
N ASN A 4 -22.12 -7.37 13.05
CA ASN A 4 -23.24 -7.64 12.15
C ASN A 4 -22.64 -7.86 10.75
N ILE A 5 -21.65 -8.77 10.68
CA ILE A 5 -21.21 -9.36 9.42
C ILE A 5 -22.41 -10.20 9.02
N LYS A 6 -23.19 -9.75 8.03
CA LYS A 6 -24.29 -10.56 7.48
C LYS A 6 -23.77 -11.97 7.27
N GLU A 7 -24.51 -12.95 7.78
CA GLU A 7 -24.33 -14.40 7.68
C GLU A 7 -24.13 -14.85 6.23
N THR A 8 -22.95 -14.54 5.69
CA THR A 8 -22.41 -15.02 4.42
C THR A 8 -21.06 -15.65 4.74
N HIS A 9 -20.97 -16.31 5.89
CA HIS A 9 -19.87 -17.22 6.13
C HIS A 9 -20.11 -18.44 5.25
N SER A 10 -19.22 -18.61 4.28
CA SER A 10 -18.87 -19.95 3.79
C SER A 10 -18.70 -20.85 5.03
N GLU A 11 -19.34 -22.02 5.06
CA GLU A 11 -19.21 -23.02 6.16
C GLU A 11 -17.74 -23.37 6.47
N LYS A 12 -16.83 -23.02 5.56
CA LYS A 12 -15.38 -23.21 5.64
C LYS A 12 -14.64 -22.24 6.53
N LEU A 13 -15.27 -21.17 7.03
CA LEU A 13 -14.58 -20.08 7.75
C LEU A 13 -15.11 -19.88 9.17
N ALA A 14 -14.19 -19.62 10.09
CA ALA A 14 -14.50 -19.24 11.46
C ALA A 14 -13.72 -17.98 11.86
N VAL A 15 -14.38 -17.03 12.52
CA VAL A 15 -13.70 -15.88 13.14
C VAL A 15 -13.38 -16.21 14.58
N LYS A 16 -12.12 -16.06 14.98
CA LYS A 16 -11.67 -16.32 16.36
C LYS A 16 -10.97 -15.09 16.93
N LYS A 17 -11.06 -14.92 18.25
CA LYS A 17 -10.27 -13.93 19.00
C LYS A 17 -8.89 -14.51 19.29
N LEU A 18 -7.89 -13.65 19.23
CA LEU A 18 -6.47 -13.93 19.45
C LEU A 18 -5.99 -13.07 20.63
N ASP A 19 -5.04 -13.59 21.40
CA ASP A 19 -4.58 -12.91 22.60
C ASP A 19 -3.61 -11.75 22.29
N GLU A 20 -2.79 -11.86 21.23
CA GLU A 20 -1.74 -10.87 20.92
C GLU A 20 -1.43 -10.67 19.41
N LYS A 21 -2.45 -10.50 18.55
CA LYS A 21 -2.24 -10.19 17.11
C LYS A 21 -2.74 -8.78 16.75
N TYR A 22 -2.34 -8.26 15.60
CA TYR A 22 -3.08 -7.18 14.93
C TYR A 22 -4.38 -7.75 14.36
N GLY A 23 -5.36 -6.89 14.10
CA GLY A 23 -6.71 -7.27 13.64
C GLY A 23 -7.79 -6.64 14.51
N PHE A 24 -8.99 -6.48 13.97
CA PHE A 24 -10.04 -5.71 14.63
C PHE A 24 -10.45 -6.43 15.90
N ARG A 25 -10.23 -5.80 17.06
CA ARG A 25 -10.46 -6.41 18.38
C ARG A 25 -9.68 -7.73 18.56
N ASN A 26 -8.49 -7.81 17.97
CA ASN A 26 -7.63 -8.99 17.93
C ASN A 26 -8.32 -10.22 17.34
N GLN A 27 -9.07 -10.06 16.26
CA GLN A 27 -9.72 -11.18 15.57
C GLN A 27 -8.90 -11.63 14.36
N GLY A 28 -9.08 -12.89 13.98
CA GLY A 28 -8.54 -13.46 12.75
C GLY A 28 -9.51 -14.46 12.13
N VAL A 29 -9.30 -14.76 10.85
CA VAL A 29 -10.08 -15.75 10.10
C VAL A 29 -9.34 -17.08 10.11
N PHE A 30 -10.06 -18.17 10.34
CA PHE A 30 -9.52 -19.52 10.42
C PHE A 30 -10.27 -20.45 9.49
N ALA A 31 -9.55 -21.43 8.94
CA ALA A 31 -10.16 -22.53 8.22
C ALA A 31 -10.95 -23.41 9.19
N ASN A 32 -12.22 -23.69 8.87
CA ASN A 32 -13.10 -24.59 9.62
C ASN A 32 -13.04 -26.03 9.07
N GLN A 33 -12.43 -26.20 7.89
CA GLN A 33 -12.18 -27.48 7.23
C GLN A 33 -10.89 -27.39 6.41
N ASN A 34 -10.43 -28.49 5.83
CA ASN A 34 -9.30 -28.46 4.90
C ASN A 34 -9.68 -27.70 3.62
N ILE A 35 -8.74 -26.92 3.09
CA ILE A 35 -8.86 -26.13 1.86
C ILE A 35 -7.68 -26.49 0.96
N ASN A 36 -7.93 -26.83 -0.30
CA ASN A 36 -6.87 -27.23 -1.21
C ASN A 36 -6.16 -26.01 -1.79
N ARG A 37 -4.90 -26.18 -2.17
CA ARG A 37 -4.15 -25.17 -2.92
C ARG A 37 -4.91 -24.71 -4.17
N GLY A 38 -4.96 -23.40 -4.38
CA GLY A 38 -5.63 -22.75 -5.52
C GLY A 38 -7.15 -22.62 -5.36
N GLU A 39 -7.73 -23.17 -4.30
CA GLU A 39 -9.17 -23.06 -4.05
C GLU A 39 -9.54 -21.63 -3.64
N VAL A 40 -10.71 -21.17 -4.12
CA VAL A 40 -11.31 -19.90 -3.68
C VAL A 40 -11.88 -20.09 -2.27
N ILE A 41 -11.33 -19.33 -1.33
CA ILE A 41 -11.68 -19.37 0.09
C ILE A 41 -12.94 -18.54 0.37
N PHE A 42 -12.92 -17.31 -0.14
CA PHE A 42 -13.92 -16.27 0.13
C PHE A 42 -13.97 -15.30 -1.03
N ARG A 43 -15.17 -14.84 -1.41
CA ARG A 43 -15.37 -13.74 -2.36
C ARG A 43 -15.97 -12.55 -1.62
N CYS A 44 -15.37 -11.38 -1.79
CA CYS A 44 -15.89 -10.13 -1.26
C CYS A 44 -17.22 -9.79 -1.94
N ASP A 45 -18.15 -9.24 -1.16
CA ASP A 45 -19.38 -8.66 -1.72
C ASP A 45 -19.04 -7.28 -2.28
N PRO A 46 -19.16 -7.02 -3.59
CA PRO A 46 -18.80 -5.73 -4.19
C PRO A 46 -19.70 -4.58 -3.72
N SER A 47 -20.89 -4.86 -3.17
CA SER A 47 -21.74 -3.83 -2.54
C SER A 47 -21.22 -3.37 -1.17
N VAL A 48 -20.26 -4.13 -0.62
CA VAL A 48 -19.62 -3.90 0.66
C VAL A 48 -18.17 -3.44 0.47
N CYS A 49 -17.40 -4.18 -0.33
CA CYS A 49 -16.00 -3.93 -0.66
C CYS A 49 -15.88 -3.19 -1.99
N ASP A 50 -16.35 -1.94 -2.02
CA ASP A 50 -16.21 -1.09 -3.20
C ASP A 50 -14.96 -0.21 -3.08
N TYR A 51 -13.86 -0.70 -3.66
CA TYR A 51 -12.57 0.01 -3.71
C TYR A 51 -12.60 1.26 -4.61
N ASN A 52 -13.67 1.47 -5.39
CA ASN A 52 -13.80 2.58 -6.32
C ASN A 52 -14.87 3.60 -5.89
N ASN A 53 -15.44 3.46 -4.68
CA ASN A 53 -16.48 4.36 -4.21
C ASN A 53 -15.92 5.78 -4.00
N PRO A 54 -16.32 6.77 -4.82
CA PRO A 54 -15.74 8.12 -4.78
C PRO A 54 -15.97 8.83 -3.43
N ASP A 55 -17.03 8.48 -2.70
CA ASP A 55 -17.29 9.06 -1.39
C ASP A 55 -16.29 8.59 -0.32
N LEU A 56 -15.70 7.40 -0.52
CA LEU A 56 -14.74 6.78 0.39
C LEU A 56 -13.29 6.99 -0.03
N LEU A 57 -13.03 7.43 -1.27
CA LEU A 57 -11.71 7.80 -1.74
C LEU A 57 -11.27 9.10 -1.07
N LYS A 58 -10.14 9.07 -0.38
CA LYS A 58 -9.55 10.23 0.28
C LYS A 58 -8.05 10.29 0.09
N THR A 59 -7.55 11.49 -0.11
CA THR A 59 -6.12 11.77 -0.10
C THR A 59 -5.55 11.67 1.30
N LYS A 60 -4.22 11.52 1.40
CA LYS A 60 -3.53 11.53 2.71
C LYS A 60 -3.79 12.81 3.51
N ASP A 61 -3.88 13.97 2.86
CA ASP A 61 -4.15 15.25 3.51
C ASP A 61 -5.58 15.32 4.07
N GLU A 62 -6.58 14.85 3.31
CA GLU A 62 -7.96 14.76 3.79
C GLU A 62 -8.09 13.81 4.99
N ILE A 63 -7.38 12.66 4.95
CA ILE A 63 -7.35 11.72 6.07
C ILE A 63 -6.69 12.35 7.30
N ASN A 64 -5.62 13.14 7.13
CA ASN A 64 -5.00 13.86 8.23
C ASN A 64 -5.97 14.86 8.87
N GLU A 65 -6.85 15.52 8.10
CA GLU A 65 -7.92 16.33 8.68
C GLU A 65 -8.91 15.48 9.50
N TYR A 66 -9.22 14.26 9.04
CA TYR A 66 -10.11 13.35 9.78
C TYR A 66 -9.48 12.88 11.09
N PHE A 67 -8.16 12.72 11.15
CA PHE A 67 -7.47 12.42 12.41
C PHE A 67 -7.61 13.55 13.44
N VAL A 68 -7.71 14.79 13.00
CA VAL A 68 -7.96 15.94 13.88
C VAL A 68 -9.43 16.00 14.30
N LYS A 69 -10.36 15.79 13.36
CA LYS A 69 -11.82 15.87 13.60
C LYS A 69 -12.35 14.67 14.39
N PHE A 70 -11.80 13.49 14.18
CA PHE A 70 -12.25 12.20 14.71
C PHE A 70 -11.07 11.37 15.27
N PRO A 71 -10.36 11.86 16.31
CA PRO A 71 -9.17 11.20 16.83
C PRO A 71 -9.42 9.77 17.31
N GLN A 72 -10.63 9.45 17.77
CA GLN A 72 -11.06 8.11 18.16
C GLN A 72 -11.08 7.11 17.00
N CYS A 73 -11.18 7.59 15.76
CA CYS A 73 -11.21 6.77 14.56
C CYS A 73 -9.83 6.53 13.96
N LYS A 74 -8.79 7.25 14.43
CA LYS A 74 -7.46 7.25 13.82
C LYS A 74 -6.88 5.85 13.65
N GLU A 75 -6.85 5.06 14.73
CA GLU A 75 -6.28 3.71 14.67
C GLU A 75 -7.06 2.82 13.69
N TYR A 76 -8.40 2.93 13.68
CA TYR A 76 -9.23 2.17 12.77
C TYR A 76 -8.97 2.54 11.30
N ILE A 77 -8.94 3.83 10.97
CA ILE A 77 -8.65 4.31 9.61
C ILE A 77 -7.25 3.85 9.17
N VAL A 78 -6.24 4.01 10.03
CA VAL A 78 -4.87 3.58 9.73
C VAL A 78 -4.81 2.08 9.41
N ARG A 79 -5.62 1.25 10.07
CA ARG A 79 -5.56 -0.22 9.97
C ARG A 79 -6.38 -0.83 8.84
N TYR A 80 -7.44 -0.16 8.38
CA TYR A 80 -8.42 -0.74 7.47
C TYR A 80 -8.64 0.08 6.19
N THR A 81 -7.80 1.08 5.95
CA THR A 81 -7.72 1.72 4.64
C THR A 81 -6.96 0.83 3.67
N HIS A 82 -7.23 1.01 2.39
CA HIS A 82 -6.43 0.41 1.32
C HIS A 82 -5.98 1.44 0.32
N MET A 83 -4.71 1.42 -0.08
CA MET A 83 -4.23 2.25 -1.17
C MET A 83 -4.81 1.81 -2.52
N VAL A 84 -5.24 2.79 -3.31
CA VAL A 84 -5.72 2.59 -4.68
C VAL A 84 -4.97 3.46 -5.70
N ASP A 85 -4.24 4.46 -5.23
CA ASP A 85 -3.32 5.31 -6.01
C ASP A 85 -2.21 5.82 -5.06
N HIS A 86 -1.21 6.51 -5.59
CA HIS A 86 -0.03 7.02 -4.90
C HIS A 86 -0.30 7.71 -3.56
N ASP A 87 -1.38 8.48 -3.47
CA ASP A 87 -1.76 9.22 -2.27
C ASP A 87 -3.25 9.13 -1.93
N THR A 88 -3.95 8.18 -2.55
CA THR A 88 -5.39 8.00 -2.39
C THR A 88 -5.70 6.64 -1.79
N TYR A 89 -6.57 6.65 -0.78
CA TYR A 89 -6.95 5.49 0.00
C TYR A 89 -8.47 5.36 -0.02
N VAL A 90 -8.97 4.13 -0.05
CA VAL A 90 -10.37 3.85 0.24
C VAL A 90 -10.57 3.68 1.75
N LEU A 91 -11.47 4.48 2.33
CA LEU A 91 -11.91 4.32 3.71
C LEU A 91 -12.91 3.15 3.85
N PRO A 92 -12.91 2.43 4.99
CA PRO A 92 -14.04 1.55 5.33
C PRO A 92 -15.34 2.35 5.35
N LYS A 93 -16.45 1.77 4.89
CA LYS A 93 -17.74 2.45 4.74
C LYS A 93 -18.30 3.00 6.06
N TYR A 94 -18.14 2.27 7.16
CA TYR A 94 -18.61 2.62 8.51
C TYR A 94 -17.45 2.91 9.46
N TRP A 95 -16.46 3.67 8.96
CA TRP A 95 -15.28 4.04 9.74
C TRP A 95 -15.61 4.95 10.94
N GLU A 96 -16.66 5.78 10.84
CA GLU A 96 -17.12 6.64 11.93
C GLU A 96 -17.70 5.82 13.09
N GLU A 97 -18.37 4.70 12.79
CA GLU A 97 -18.93 3.79 13.79
C GLU A 97 -17.96 2.68 14.25
N LEU A 98 -16.72 2.68 13.73
CA LEU A 98 -15.70 1.64 14.00
C LEU A 98 -16.25 0.24 13.72
N LYS A 99 -16.94 0.06 12.59
CA LYS A 99 -17.66 -1.17 12.25
C LYS A 99 -17.13 -1.77 10.96
N LEU A 100 -16.60 -2.99 11.06
CA LEU A 100 -16.24 -3.78 9.89
C LEU A 100 -17.47 -4.31 9.15
N GLU A 101 -17.38 -4.33 7.84
CA GLU A 101 -18.45 -4.73 6.94
C GLU A 101 -18.22 -6.10 6.32
N CYS A 102 -16.95 -6.44 6.08
CA CYS A 102 -16.55 -7.65 5.39
C CYS A 102 -15.46 -8.40 6.15
N ILE A 103 -15.56 -9.74 6.14
CA ILE A 103 -14.57 -10.62 6.77
C ILE A 103 -13.17 -10.51 6.13
N CYS A 104 -13.05 -10.00 4.90
CA CYS A 104 -11.75 -9.79 4.25
C CYS A 104 -10.80 -8.92 5.09
N THR A 105 -11.35 -7.95 5.83
CA THR A 105 -10.62 -7.05 6.73
C THR A 105 -10.03 -7.74 7.97
N LEU A 106 -10.41 -8.99 8.22
CA LEU A 106 -9.92 -9.83 9.33
C LEU A 106 -8.82 -10.81 8.90
N PHE A 107 -8.44 -10.83 7.63
CA PHE A 107 -7.29 -11.63 7.18
C PHE A 107 -6.01 -10.94 7.63
N ASN A 108 -5.38 -11.50 8.66
CA ASN A 108 -4.21 -10.88 9.26
C ASN A 108 -2.96 -11.07 8.40
N HIS A 109 -2.00 -10.18 8.60
CA HIS A 109 -0.70 -10.30 7.97
C HIS A 109 0.10 -11.54 8.43
N SER A 110 0.70 -12.25 7.47
CA SER A 110 1.83 -13.16 7.68
C SER A 110 2.97 -12.91 6.69
N CYS A 111 4.22 -12.99 7.15
CA CYS A 111 5.39 -12.95 6.27
C CYS A 111 5.56 -14.24 5.44
N GLN A 112 4.91 -15.33 5.87
CA GLN A 112 4.74 -16.58 5.12
C GLN A 112 3.23 -16.85 5.01
N PRO A 113 2.51 -16.15 4.12
CA PRO A 113 1.06 -16.26 4.03
C PRO A 113 0.64 -17.61 3.44
N ASN A 114 -0.57 -18.05 3.79
CA ASN A 114 -1.20 -19.23 3.19
C ASN A 114 -2.36 -18.87 2.24
N SER A 115 -2.72 -17.59 2.15
CA SER A 115 -3.75 -17.08 1.25
C SER A 115 -3.34 -15.74 0.61
N ALA A 116 -4.02 -15.36 -0.47
CA ALA A 116 -3.81 -14.09 -1.15
C ALA A 116 -5.14 -13.50 -1.62
N LEU A 117 -5.29 -12.18 -1.55
CA LEU A 117 -6.38 -11.43 -2.16
C LEU A 117 -6.04 -11.17 -3.64
N VAL A 118 -6.88 -11.64 -4.54
CA VAL A 118 -6.68 -11.55 -6.00
C VAL A 118 -7.65 -10.51 -6.56
N GLU A 119 -7.12 -9.55 -7.32
CA GLU A 119 -7.87 -8.50 -8.03
C GLU A 119 -8.86 -7.72 -7.12
N ASN A 120 -8.52 -7.56 -5.84
CA ASN A 120 -9.38 -6.95 -4.82
C ASN A 120 -10.78 -7.60 -4.67
N ASP A 121 -10.95 -8.84 -5.15
CA ASP A 121 -12.25 -9.52 -5.23
C ASP A 121 -12.32 -10.72 -4.30
N HIS A 122 -11.35 -11.64 -4.35
CA HIS A 122 -11.47 -12.91 -3.66
C HIS A 122 -10.14 -13.43 -3.11
N PHE A 123 -10.23 -14.21 -2.03
CA PHE A 123 -9.09 -14.91 -1.46
C PHE A 123 -8.94 -16.30 -2.06
N ILE A 124 -7.71 -16.67 -2.40
CA ILE A 124 -7.33 -18.03 -2.79
C ILE A 124 -6.31 -18.63 -1.82
N ALA A 125 -6.25 -19.95 -1.74
CA ALA A 125 -5.23 -20.66 -0.98
C ALA A 125 -3.91 -20.79 -1.79
N LEU A 126 -2.77 -20.40 -1.19
CA LEU A 126 -1.45 -20.50 -1.83
C LEU A 126 -0.82 -21.89 -1.68
N ARG A 127 -1.28 -22.65 -0.69
CA ARG A 127 -0.92 -24.04 -0.38
C ARG A 127 -2.16 -24.76 0.17
N ASP A 128 -2.06 -26.06 0.41
CA ASP A 128 -3.10 -26.75 1.19
C ASP A 128 -3.13 -26.17 2.61
N ILE A 129 -4.34 -25.95 3.13
CA ILE A 129 -4.60 -25.37 4.45
C ILE A 129 -5.45 -26.37 5.25
N LEU A 130 -4.98 -26.72 6.43
CA LEU A 130 -5.67 -27.64 7.33
C LEU A 130 -6.74 -26.92 8.14
N ALA A 131 -7.78 -27.66 8.52
CA ALA A 131 -8.77 -27.19 9.48
C ALA A 131 -8.07 -26.68 10.76
N GLY A 132 -8.45 -25.50 11.22
CA GLY A 132 -7.89 -24.85 12.40
C GLY A 132 -6.71 -23.91 12.13
N GLU A 133 -6.13 -23.90 10.93
CA GLU A 133 -5.11 -22.92 10.57
C GLU A 133 -5.71 -21.51 10.39
N GLU A 134 -4.96 -20.48 10.79
CA GLU A 134 -5.33 -19.09 10.51
C GLU A 134 -5.07 -18.76 9.04
N LEU A 135 -6.03 -18.11 8.39
CA LEU A 135 -5.90 -17.59 7.04
C LEU A 135 -5.24 -16.21 7.10
N THR A 136 -4.14 -16.08 6.37
CA THR A 136 -3.29 -14.89 6.40
C THR A 136 -2.85 -14.50 4.99
N CYS A 137 -2.60 -13.20 4.78
CA CYS A 137 -2.06 -12.65 3.53
C CYS A 137 -0.83 -11.78 3.79
N ASP A 138 -0.08 -11.44 2.75
CA ASP A 138 1.03 -10.49 2.87
C ASP A 138 0.53 -9.08 2.56
N TYR A 139 0.49 -8.17 3.53
CA TYR A 139 -0.02 -6.81 3.30
C TYR A 139 0.84 -6.02 2.29
N GLN A 140 2.09 -6.44 2.05
CA GLN A 140 2.91 -5.82 0.99
C GLN A 140 2.40 -6.09 -0.42
N THR A 141 1.46 -7.03 -0.60
CA THR A 141 0.78 -7.20 -1.88
C THR A 141 -0.33 -6.17 -2.10
N LEU A 142 -0.69 -5.39 -1.08
CA LEU A 142 -1.82 -4.46 -1.13
C LEU A 142 -1.37 -2.99 -1.08
N GLU A 143 -0.29 -2.70 -0.37
CA GLU A 143 0.16 -1.35 -0.03
C GLU A 143 1.59 -1.04 -0.50
N THR A 144 1.97 0.23 -0.46
CA THR A 144 3.35 0.72 -0.70
C THR A 144 3.88 1.50 0.51
N GLU A 145 5.12 2.01 0.48
CA GLU A 145 5.71 2.79 1.58
C GLU A 145 4.90 4.03 1.98
N ALA A 146 3.98 4.49 1.12
CA ALA A 146 3.05 5.56 1.43
C ALA A 146 1.89 5.13 2.34
N SER A 147 1.77 3.84 2.69
CA SER A 147 0.74 3.29 3.59
C SER A 147 0.60 4.12 4.88
N LEU A 148 -0.63 4.22 5.39
CA LEU A 148 -0.89 4.88 6.67
C LEU A 148 -0.35 4.09 7.86
N ASP A 149 -0.14 2.79 7.72
CA ASP A 149 0.35 1.91 8.79
C ASP A 149 1.79 1.44 8.57
N VAL A 150 2.54 2.11 7.69
CA VAL A 150 3.99 1.90 7.54
C VAL A 150 4.68 1.97 8.91
N GLY A 151 5.58 1.02 9.17
CA GLY A 151 6.20 0.85 10.49
C GLY A 151 5.42 -0.06 11.43
N LEU A 152 4.39 -0.76 10.96
CA LEU A 152 3.67 -1.76 11.76
C LEU A 152 4.59 -2.91 12.21
N ASN A 153 4.70 -3.10 13.53
CA ASN A 153 5.37 -4.27 14.11
C ASN A 153 4.63 -5.56 13.73
N CYS A 154 5.34 -6.46 13.04
CA CYS A 154 4.87 -7.76 12.62
C CYS A 154 4.78 -8.73 13.81
N LYS A 155 3.68 -9.49 13.88
CA LYS A 155 3.32 -10.45 14.93
C LYS A 155 2.89 -11.79 14.32
N CYS A 156 3.38 -12.08 13.11
CA CYS A 156 2.96 -13.28 12.39
C CYS A 156 3.53 -14.58 12.94
N GLY A 157 4.64 -14.52 13.66
CA GLY A 157 5.30 -15.68 14.26
C GLY A 157 5.99 -16.62 13.26
N SER A 158 6.07 -16.28 11.97
CA SER A 158 6.79 -17.10 10.98
C SER A 158 8.31 -17.05 11.18
N ASP A 159 9.01 -18.12 10.83
CA ASP A 159 10.49 -18.20 10.93
C ASP A 159 11.21 -17.09 10.14
N ASN A 160 10.64 -16.66 9.01
CA ASN A 160 11.17 -15.57 8.18
C ASN A 160 10.40 -14.25 8.41
N CYS A 161 10.02 -13.96 9.66
CA CYS A 161 9.33 -12.73 10.02
C CYS A 161 10.21 -11.51 9.70
N ARG A 162 9.62 -10.50 9.06
CA ARG A 162 10.29 -9.23 8.73
C ARG A 162 10.47 -8.29 9.93
N GLY A 163 9.79 -8.56 11.05
CA GLY A 163 9.78 -7.70 12.23
C GLY A 163 8.93 -6.46 12.08
N VAL A 164 9.07 -5.70 10.98
CA VAL A 164 8.33 -4.46 10.70
C VAL A 164 7.88 -4.44 9.24
N LEU A 165 6.69 -3.90 8.97
CA LEU A 165 6.17 -3.71 7.60
C LEU A 165 6.55 -2.32 7.07
N LEU A 166 7.42 -2.30 6.07
CA LEU A 166 7.89 -1.08 5.39
C LEU A 166 7.22 -0.85 4.02
N TYR A 167 6.58 -1.89 3.47
CA TYR A 167 5.82 -1.82 2.21
C TYR A 167 6.66 -1.46 0.97
N ASP A 168 7.96 -1.75 0.99
CA ASP A 168 8.91 -1.46 -0.07
C ASP A 168 9.31 -2.70 -0.90
N LEU A 169 8.83 -3.91 -0.55
CA LEU A 169 9.24 -5.16 -1.22
C LEU A 169 8.82 -5.27 -2.68
N TYR A 170 7.86 -4.47 -3.14
CA TYR A 170 7.55 -4.40 -4.56
C TYR A 170 8.74 -3.91 -5.40
N ARG A 171 9.80 -3.34 -4.79
CA ARG A 171 11.08 -3.02 -5.45
C ARG A 171 12.06 -4.20 -5.52
N ASN A 172 11.77 -5.31 -4.86
CA ASN A 172 12.66 -6.47 -4.80
C ASN A 172 12.26 -7.53 -5.84
N ASP A 173 13.14 -7.77 -6.82
CA ASP A 173 12.89 -8.71 -7.93
C ASP A 173 12.51 -10.12 -7.48
N LYS A 174 13.09 -10.61 -6.38
CA LYS A 174 12.78 -11.94 -5.84
C LYS A 174 11.36 -11.96 -5.26
N TRP A 175 10.97 -10.92 -4.52
CA TRP A 175 9.62 -10.80 -3.99
C TRP A 175 8.59 -10.63 -5.11
N GLN A 176 8.88 -9.78 -6.10
CA GLN A 176 8.03 -9.63 -7.30
C GLN A 176 7.79 -10.98 -7.97
N SER A 177 8.84 -11.78 -8.20
CA SER A 177 8.73 -13.10 -8.83
C SER A 177 7.83 -14.09 -8.06
N MET A 178 7.66 -13.89 -6.75
CA MET A 178 6.82 -14.75 -5.91
C MET A 178 5.39 -14.22 -5.75
N PHE A 179 5.20 -12.90 -5.78
CA PHE A 179 3.97 -12.25 -5.33
C PHE A 179 3.28 -11.35 -6.36
N TYR A 180 3.89 -11.08 -7.52
CA TYR A 180 3.34 -10.17 -8.53
C TYR A 180 1.88 -10.51 -8.89
N ASP A 181 1.59 -11.79 -9.17
CA ASP A 181 0.23 -12.22 -9.55
C ASP A 181 -0.82 -12.01 -8.45
N TYR A 182 -0.36 -11.90 -7.20
CA TYR A 182 -1.16 -11.73 -5.98
C TYR A 182 -1.22 -10.28 -5.49
N CYS A 183 -0.58 -9.35 -6.21
CA CYS A 183 -0.63 -7.93 -5.88
C CYS A 183 -1.96 -7.29 -6.28
N SER A 184 -2.37 -6.28 -5.53
CA SER A 184 -3.46 -5.38 -5.91
C SER A 184 -3.14 -4.71 -7.26
N PRO A 185 -4.15 -4.27 -8.02
CA PRO A 185 -3.91 -3.54 -9.27
C PRO A 185 -2.95 -2.36 -9.11
N TYR A 186 -3.07 -1.63 -8.00
CA TYR A 186 -2.18 -0.52 -7.66
C TYR A 186 -0.73 -0.98 -7.50
N VAL A 187 -0.46 -2.01 -6.67
CA VAL A 187 0.92 -2.50 -6.46
C VAL A 187 1.51 -3.09 -7.75
N LYS A 188 0.71 -3.78 -8.58
CA LYS A 188 1.16 -4.25 -9.92
C LYS A 188 1.62 -3.07 -10.79
N ASP A 189 0.81 -2.01 -10.86
CA ASP A 189 1.16 -0.79 -11.59
C ASP A 189 2.46 -0.16 -11.07
N GLN A 190 2.68 -0.14 -9.75
CA GLN A 190 3.94 0.33 -9.18
C GLN A 190 5.15 -0.52 -9.61
N ILE A 191 5.02 -1.85 -9.59
CA ILE A 191 6.07 -2.77 -10.06
C ILE A 191 6.40 -2.53 -11.53
N ASP A 192 5.38 -2.42 -12.37
CA ASP A 192 5.57 -2.22 -13.81
C ASP A 192 6.16 -0.83 -14.11
N ASN A 193 5.74 0.19 -13.37
CA ASN A 193 6.26 1.54 -13.51
C ASN A 193 7.72 1.65 -13.07
N LEU A 194 8.20 0.88 -12.08
CA LEU A 194 9.64 0.89 -11.71
C LEU A 194 10.58 0.56 -12.87
N LYS A 195 10.12 -0.19 -13.88
CA LYS A 195 10.90 -0.52 -15.08
C LYS A 195 11.18 0.71 -15.95
N THR A 196 10.31 1.73 -15.87
CA THR A 196 10.39 2.93 -16.71
C THR A 196 10.47 4.25 -15.94
N ARG A 197 10.18 4.24 -14.64
CA ARG A 197 10.00 5.42 -13.79
C ARG A 197 10.63 5.19 -12.42
N TRP A 198 11.87 4.73 -12.41
CA TRP A 198 12.57 4.48 -11.15
C TRP A 198 12.76 5.78 -10.36
N PHE A 199 12.46 5.71 -9.06
CA PHE A 199 12.80 6.72 -8.07
C PHE A 199 13.27 6.06 -6.76
N SER A 200 14.05 6.80 -5.98
CA SER A 200 14.62 6.33 -4.71
C SER A 200 13.53 6.00 -3.68
N SER A 201 13.74 4.94 -2.89
CA SER A 201 12.87 4.60 -1.75
C SER A 201 12.89 5.64 -0.63
N GLU A 202 13.80 6.62 -0.69
CA GLU A 202 13.77 7.81 0.18
C GLU A 202 12.70 8.83 -0.25
N CYS A 203 11.93 8.51 -1.28
CA CYS A 203 10.91 9.36 -1.87
C CYS A 203 9.58 8.63 -1.94
N TYR A 204 8.49 9.39 -1.95
CA TYR A 204 7.15 8.92 -2.26
C TYR A 204 6.46 9.91 -3.21
N VAL A 205 5.37 9.50 -3.83
CA VAL A 205 4.60 10.33 -4.75
C VAL A 205 3.40 10.91 -4.02
N LYS A 206 3.15 12.22 -4.19
CA LYS A 206 2.03 12.95 -3.60
C LYS A 206 1.34 13.82 -4.66
N ARG A 207 0.03 14.05 -4.52
CA ARG A 207 -0.70 15.02 -5.34
C ARG A 207 -0.60 16.43 -4.81
N PHE A 208 -0.40 17.35 -5.74
CA PHE A 208 -0.37 18.80 -5.59
C PHE A 208 -1.44 19.43 -6.46
N ASP A 209 -1.99 20.56 -6.00
CA ASP A 209 -2.90 21.41 -6.76
C ASP A 209 -4.09 20.62 -7.38
N GLY A 210 -4.57 19.61 -6.66
CA GLY A 210 -5.73 18.78 -7.00
C GLY A 210 -5.51 17.69 -8.05
N SER A 211 -4.42 17.70 -8.82
CA SER A 211 -4.23 16.68 -9.88
C SER A 211 -2.78 16.30 -10.17
N GLN A 212 -1.83 17.21 -10.00
CA GLN A 212 -0.44 16.99 -10.41
C GLN A 212 0.29 16.13 -9.40
N LEU A 213 0.99 15.10 -9.86
CA LEU A 213 1.82 14.28 -8.99
C LEU A 213 3.23 14.88 -8.88
N GLY A 214 3.75 14.89 -7.66
CA GLY A 214 5.09 15.34 -7.31
C GLY A 214 5.81 14.29 -6.48
N LEU A 215 7.12 14.19 -6.67
CA LEU A 215 8.02 13.35 -5.89
C LEU A 215 8.43 14.11 -4.63
N VAL A 216 8.27 13.50 -3.48
CA VAL A 216 8.45 14.13 -2.17
C VAL A 216 9.39 13.30 -1.32
N ALA A 217 10.29 13.96 -0.59
CA ALA A 217 11.22 13.28 0.28
C ALA A 217 10.50 12.69 1.51
N THR A 218 10.69 11.39 1.75
CA THR A 218 10.19 10.70 2.95
C THR A 218 10.97 11.15 4.19
N ASN A 219 12.30 11.26 4.05
CA ASN A 219 13.24 11.66 5.10
C ASN A 219 14.16 12.79 4.58
N GLY A 220 15.10 13.25 5.41
CA GLY A 220 16.13 14.18 4.94
C GLY A 220 17.04 13.50 3.93
N ILE A 221 17.22 14.10 2.75
CA ILE A 221 18.08 13.57 1.68
C ILE A 221 19.29 14.48 1.53
N ALA A 222 20.48 13.90 1.62
CA ALA A 222 21.74 14.62 1.44
C ALA A 222 21.85 15.24 0.03
N LYS A 223 22.72 16.23 -0.11
CA LYS A 223 23.10 16.78 -1.43
C LYS A 223 23.85 15.72 -2.25
N ASN A 224 23.69 15.76 -3.57
CA ASN A 224 24.28 14.85 -4.55
C ASN A 224 23.79 13.39 -4.44
N THR A 225 22.57 13.18 -3.92
CA THR A 225 21.94 11.86 -3.84
C THR A 225 21.09 11.61 -5.08
N LEU A 226 21.18 10.40 -5.64
CA LEU A 226 20.37 9.94 -6.77
C LEU A 226 18.93 9.72 -6.31
N VAL A 227 17.97 10.41 -6.92
CA VAL A 227 16.54 10.34 -6.53
C VAL A 227 15.62 9.83 -7.63
N ALA A 228 16.01 9.92 -8.90
CA ALA A 228 15.25 9.35 -10.01
C ALA A 228 16.13 9.00 -11.21
N ILE A 229 15.64 8.09 -12.07
CA ILE A 229 16.28 7.72 -13.33
C ILE A 229 15.24 7.76 -14.46
N PHE A 230 15.56 8.47 -15.54
CA PHE A 230 14.77 8.51 -16.77
C PHE A 230 15.05 7.29 -17.63
N SER A 231 14.00 6.56 -18.03
CA SER A 231 14.19 5.27 -18.71
C SER A 231 14.20 5.32 -20.23
N ASN A 232 14.06 6.48 -20.89
CA ASN A 232 14.34 6.74 -22.31
C ASN A 232 13.74 8.11 -22.68
N GLY A 233 14.58 9.07 -23.10
CA GLY A 233 14.17 10.45 -23.32
C GLY A 233 13.89 11.21 -22.02
N VAL A 234 13.69 12.52 -22.10
CA VAL A 234 13.38 13.34 -20.93
C VAL A 234 11.92 13.72 -20.93
N ARG A 235 11.20 13.20 -19.94
CA ARG A 235 9.84 13.63 -19.62
C ARG A 235 9.73 13.71 -18.10
N PRO A 236 10.23 14.79 -17.46
CA PRO A 236 10.26 14.92 -16.02
C PRO A 236 8.89 14.69 -15.36
N GLU A 237 7.81 15.06 -16.06
CA GLU A 237 6.44 14.83 -15.67
C GLU A 237 6.07 13.34 -15.51
N LEU A 238 6.74 12.43 -16.23
CA LEU A 238 6.55 10.99 -16.08
C LEU A 238 7.31 10.42 -14.86
N HIS A 239 8.19 11.21 -14.25
CA HIS A 239 8.96 10.84 -13.07
C HIS A 239 8.55 11.66 -11.84
N TYR A 240 7.35 12.25 -11.90
CA TYR A 240 6.76 13.03 -10.81
C TYR A 240 7.62 14.23 -10.40
N LEU A 241 8.49 14.74 -11.29
CA LEU A 241 9.35 15.89 -10.99
C LEU A 241 8.76 17.13 -11.64
N ARG A 242 8.16 18.03 -10.84
CA ARG A 242 7.55 19.26 -11.37
C ARG A 242 8.59 20.36 -11.63
N SER A 243 8.21 21.31 -12.47
CA SER A 243 9.07 22.45 -12.79
C SER A 243 9.04 23.51 -11.68
N SER A 244 10.20 24.10 -11.37
CA SER A 244 10.35 25.24 -10.46
C SER A 244 11.38 26.23 -10.99
N LEU A 245 11.18 27.52 -10.69
CA LEU A 245 12.17 28.57 -10.96
C LEU A 245 13.37 28.52 -9.99
N ILE A 246 13.20 27.83 -8.86
CA ILE A 246 14.25 27.60 -7.85
C ILE A 246 14.34 26.09 -7.64
N PRO A 247 14.85 25.33 -8.62
CA PRO A 247 14.88 23.88 -8.55
C PRO A 247 15.83 23.42 -7.43
N ASN A 248 15.49 22.29 -6.83
CA ASN A 248 16.33 21.66 -5.81
C ASN A 248 16.98 20.35 -6.28
N CYS A 249 16.74 19.95 -7.53
CA CYS A 249 17.39 18.83 -8.19
C CYS A 249 18.04 19.28 -9.51
N VAL A 250 18.99 18.47 -9.98
CA VAL A 250 19.66 18.62 -11.29
C VAL A 250 19.65 17.30 -12.03
N VAL A 251 19.64 17.39 -13.36
CA VAL A 251 19.76 16.22 -14.24
C VAL A 251 21.22 16.10 -14.72
N ILE A 252 21.76 14.89 -14.64
CA ILE A 252 23.08 14.52 -15.17
C ILE A 252 22.88 13.23 -15.95
N GLU A 253 23.12 13.29 -17.28
CA GLU A 253 22.69 12.23 -18.19
C GLU A 253 21.20 11.90 -17.93
N ASN A 254 20.81 10.64 -17.79
CA ASN A 254 19.44 10.25 -17.48
C ASN A 254 19.12 10.17 -15.97
N LYS A 255 19.93 10.77 -15.10
CA LYS A 255 19.81 10.63 -13.64
C LYS A 255 19.51 11.96 -12.98
N VAL A 256 18.68 11.92 -11.94
CA VAL A 256 18.29 13.09 -11.16
C VAL A 256 18.98 13.06 -9.81
N PHE A 257 19.74 14.11 -9.50
CA PHE A 257 20.45 14.26 -8.23
C PHE A 257 19.96 15.47 -7.45
N THR A 258 19.94 15.37 -6.13
CA THR A 258 19.65 16.52 -5.25
C THR A 258 20.76 17.57 -5.38
N ALA A 259 20.39 18.83 -5.64
CA ALA A 259 21.33 19.95 -5.79
C ALA A 259 21.74 20.57 -4.45
N LYS A 260 20.92 20.33 -3.42
CA LYS A 260 21.08 20.74 -2.03
C LYS A 260 20.51 19.65 -1.12
N GLU A 261 20.69 19.81 0.18
CA GLU A 261 19.98 18.99 1.17
C GLU A 261 18.46 19.24 1.04
N ILE A 262 17.70 18.15 1.06
CA ILE A 262 16.23 18.15 0.94
C ILE A 262 15.64 17.78 2.30
N ARG A 263 14.67 18.56 2.77
CA ARG A 263 14.02 18.30 4.06
C ARG A 263 12.95 17.21 3.92
N PRO A 264 12.63 16.48 5.01
CA PRO A 264 11.45 15.61 5.03
C PRO A 264 10.20 16.39 4.57
N GLY A 265 9.44 15.84 3.63
CA GLY A 265 8.24 16.45 3.07
C GLY A 265 8.49 17.53 2.01
N GLU A 266 9.74 17.86 1.66
CA GLU A 266 10.04 18.79 0.56
C GLU A 266 9.88 18.10 -0.80
N GLU A 267 9.26 18.81 -1.76
CA GLU A 267 9.04 18.35 -3.14
C GLU A 267 10.33 18.46 -3.96
N MET A 268 10.65 17.45 -4.75
CA MET A 268 11.75 17.46 -5.70
C MET A 268 11.31 18.13 -7.01
N THR A 269 12.06 19.15 -7.41
CA THR A 269 11.73 20.00 -8.55
C THR A 269 12.92 20.21 -9.47
N LEU A 270 12.64 20.37 -10.76
CA LEU A 270 13.61 20.60 -11.82
C LEU A 270 13.35 21.92 -12.54
N ASP A 271 14.35 22.43 -13.26
CA ASP A 271 14.14 23.49 -14.24
C ASP A 271 14.10 22.85 -15.64
N TYR A 272 12.90 22.80 -16.22
CA TYR A 272 12.68 22.13 -17.50
C TYR A 272 13.44 22.79 -18.65
N THR A 273 13.79 24.08 -18.55
CA THR A 273 14.53 24.77 -19.61
C THR A 273 15.96 24.22 -19.72
N ASN A 274 16.61 23.99 -18.58
CA ASN A 274 17.93 23.39 -18.51
C ASN A 274 17.91 21.92 -18.91
N VAL A 275 16.88 21.19 -18.47
CA VAL A 275 16.74 19.76 -18.79
C VAL A 275 16.55 19.55 -20.31
N ASN A 276 15.69 20.31 -20.96
CA ASN A 276 15.48 20.17 -22.41
C ASN A 276 16.70 20.55 -23.26
N ASN A 277 17.64 21.34 -22.72
CA ASN A 277 18.88 21.69 -23.42
C ASN A 277 19.96 20.60 -23.31
N GLN A 278 19.91 19.73 -22.28
CA GLN A 278 20.90 18.66 -22.09
C GLN A 278 20.72 17.45 -23.03
N PHE A 279 19.58 17.35 -23.72
CA PHE A 279 19.20 16.19 -24.53
C PHE A 279 18.79 16.55 -25.97
N LYS A 280 19.11 17.78 -26.41
CA LYS A 280 19.15 18.16 -27.83
C LYS A 280 20.51 17.83 -28.40
#